data_AF-A0AA90ZK57-F1
#
_entry.id   AF-A0AA90ZK57-F1
#
_cell.length_a   1.000
_cell.length_b   1.000
_cell.length_c   1.000
_cell.angle_alpha   90.00
_cell.angle_beta   90.00
_cell.angle_gamma   90.00
#
_symmetry.space_group_name_H-M   'P 1'
#
loop_
_entity.id
_entity.type
_entity.pdbx_description
1 polymer ?
#
loop_
_entity_poly.entity_id
_entity_poly.type
_entity_poly.pdbx_seq_one_letter_code
_entity_poly.pdbx_strand_id
1 'polypeptide(L)'
;MDKLKRFLEGAVVIPYNENVLKVINQACHNFYNGENDDKFSIMENLAVYFLVGIENRSFLSALNAAVAEEGSLTTMPNGVVQRLAGYSCYCMVMEEADKRDSSILATIFMNFILLVKRHINRIPCGDLIQEIYRKHISYYLKMIDRLDDAGDLTLIQNIAESDDSLSYFKDLEDDDDMDVKLKKLAKSSAFYEYQKIFNNKDLQVISDPFVKVFITLCTFKNRMKYCYYDFPFYDATMNLLSEEESKTRKSIQKITESLKPYATKYIKDLYSNSSLLLRLAKGETDTCLNNILAIQLNIKEFCVYLYYELLIDNILKQVYDGE
;
A
#
# COMPACT_ATOMS: atom_id res chain seq x y z
N MET A 1 9.41 -16.39 18.66
CA MET A 1 9.58 -17.86 18.62
C MET A 1 8.29 -18.61 18.31
N ASP A 2 7.18 -18.40 19.03
CA ASP A 2 5.90 -19.07 18.72
C ASP A 2 5.43 -18.81 17.27
N LYS A 3 5.37 -17.53 16.88
CA LYS A 3 5.02 -17.10 15.51
C LYS A 3 5.91 -17.77 14.43
N LEU A 4 7.23 -17.85 14.65
CA LEU A 4 8.16 -18.55 13.74
C LEU A 4 7.78 -20.02 13.56
N LYS A 5 7.51 -20.75 14.65
CA LYS A 5 7.10 -22.15 14.59
C LYS A 5 5.84 -22.31 13.75
N ARG A 6 4.88 -21.41 13.93
CA ARG A 6 3.63 -21.39 13.15
C ARG A 6 3.87 -21.18 11.65
N PHE A 7 4.78 -20.28 11.26
CA PHE A 7 5.19 -20.12 9.86
C PHE A 7 5.82 -21.38 9.26
N LEU A 8 6.52 -22.17 10.07
CA LEU A 8 7.17 -23.41 9.66
C LEU A 8 6.25 -24.64 9.67
N GLU A 9 5.04 -24.53 10.22
CA GLU A 9 4.07 -25.63 10.25
C GLU A 9 3.76 -26.14 8.83
N GLY A 10 3.86 -27.46 8.66
CA GLY A 10 3.64 -28.13 7.37
C GLY A 10 4.72 -27.91 6.32
N ALA A 11 5.77 -27.11 6.60
CA ALA A 11 6.94 -26.97 5.72
C ALA A 11 8.09 -27.91 6.12
N VAL A 12 8.09 -28.39 7.36
CA VAL A 12 9.06 -29.37 7.87
C VAL A 12 8.35 -30.60 8.42
N VAL A 13 8.91 -31.78 8.17
CA VAL A 13 8.40 -33.06 8.71
C VAL A 13 8.81 -33.22 10.17
N ILE A 14 10.04 -32.83 10.51
CA ILE A 14 10.58 -32.85 11.86
C ILE A 14 10.82 -31.40 12.27
N PRO A 15 10.17 -30.90 13.34
CA PRO A 15 10.42 -29.56 13.85
C PRO A 15 11.90 -29.35 14.19
N TYR A 16 12.44 -28.18 13.86
CA TYR A 16 13.79 -27.81 14.26
C TYR A 16 13.90 -27.67 15.78
N ASN A 17 15.10 -27.96 16.30
CA ASN A 17 15.40 -27.74 17.71
C ASN A 17 15.45 -26.23 18.04
N GLU A 18 15.41 -25.88 19.34
CA GLU A 18 15.37 -24.49 19.78
C GLU A 18 16.61 -23.66 19.37
N ASN A 19 17.79 -24.27 19.27
CA ASN A 19 19.01 -23.55 18.88
C ASN A 19 18.93 -23.12 17.41
N VAL A 20 18.56 -24.04 16.52
CA VAL A 20 18.33 -23.76 15.10
C VAL A 20 17.23 -22.72 14.93
N LEU A 21 16.12 -22.83 15.66
CA LEU A 21 15.05 -21.84 15.60
C LEU A 21 15.51 -20.45 16.06
N LYS A 22 16.36 -20.34 17.09
CA LYS A 22 16.91 -19.05 17.55
C LYS A 22 17.79 -18.42 16.48
N VAL A 23 18.65 -19.21 15.84
CA VAL A 23 19.53 -18.73 14.76
C VAL A 23 18.74 -18.30 13.54
N ILE A 24 17.74 -19.09 13.12
CA ILE A 24 16.81 -18.71 12.05
C ILE A 24 16.11 -17.41 12.40
N ASN A 25 15.58 -17.30 13.62
CA ASN A 25 14.90 -16.09 14.08
C ASN A 25 15.83 -14.88 13.95
N GLN A 26 17.04 -14.97 14.49
CA GLN A 26 18.02 -13.89 14.45
C GLN A 26 18.42 -13.52 13.01
N ALA A 27 18.66 -14.51 12.15
CA ALA A 27 18.99 -14.29 10.75
C ALA A 27 17.86 -13.57 9.99
N CYS A 28 16.60 -13.94 10.23
CA CYS A 28 15.44 -13.24 9.67
C CYS A 28 15.40 -11.77 10.08
N HIS A 29 15.67 -11.45 11.35
CA HIS A 29 15.65 -10.06 11.85
C HIS A 29 16.84 -9.26 11.34
N ASN A 30 18.04 -9.85 11.37
CA ASN A 30 19.26 -9.21 10.90
C ASN A 30 19.17 -8.85 9.42
N PHE A 31 18.46 -9.64 8.61
CA PHE A 31 18.34 -9.39 7.17
C PHE A 31 17.68 -8.05 6.84
N TYR A 32 16.64 -7.66 7.59
CA TYR A 32 15.91 -6.41 7.32
C TYR A 32 16.27 -5.25 8.26
N ASN A 33 17.06 -5.50 9.31
CA ASN A 33 17.58 -4.48 10.22
C ASN A 33 18.95 -3.92 9.78
N GLY A 34 19.42 -4.25 8.58
CA GLY A 34 20.68 -3.72 8.05
C GLY A 34 20.60 -2.21 7.81
N GLU A 35 21.65 -1.48 8.21
CA GLU A 35 21.67 0.00 8.19
C GLU A 35 21.63 0.63 6.78
N ASN A 36 21.85 -0.15 5.71
CA ASN A 36 22.05 0.37 4.35
C ASN A 36 20.97 0.00 3.33
N ASP A 37 20.00 -0.84 3.69
CA ASP A 37 19.01 -1.32 2.73
C ASP A 37 17.64 -0.69 2.99
N ASP A 38 16.99 -0.26 1.91
CA ASP A 38 15.62 0.28 1.98
C ASP A 38 14.63 -0.82 2.43
N LYS A 39 14.05 -0.63 3.62
CA LYS A 39 13.08 -1.56 4.22
C LYS A 39 11.88 -1.82 3.30
N PHE A 40 11.47 -0.85 2.49
CA PHE A 40 10.32 -1.01 1.60
C PHE A 40 10.68 -1.92 0.42
N SER A 41 11.83 -1.72 -0.21
CA SER A 41 12.39 -2.64 -1.21
C SER A 41 12.62 -4.06 -0.66
N ILE A 42 13.11 -4.20 0.58
CA ILE A 42 13.24 -5.52 1.22
C ILE A 42 11.87 -6.21 1.34
N MET A 43 10.85 -5.49 1.81
CA MET A 43 9.49 -6.02 1.93
C MET A 43 8.96 -6.50 0.57
N GLU A 44 9.18 -5.74 -0.49
CA GLU A 44 8.75 -6.12 -1.85
C GLU A 44 9.36 -7.45 -2.30
N ASN A 45 10.67 -7.60 -2.11
CA ASN A 45 11.39 -8.82 -2.51
C ASN A 45 10.97 -10.04 -1.67
N LEU A 46 10.80 -9.87 -0.36
CA LEU A 46 10.38 -10.95 0.54
C LEU A 46 8.92 -11.36 0.31
N ALA A 47 8.02 -10.40 0.04
CA ALA A 47 6.61 -10.68 -0.23
C ALA A 47 6.45 -11.49 -1.52
N VAL A 48 7.20 -11.14 -2.58
CA VAL A 48 7.25 -11.90 -3.83
C VAL A 48 7.76 -13.33 -3.58
N TYR A 49 8.85 -13.49 -2.83
CA TYR A 49 9.36 -14.83 -2.53
C TYR A 49 8.33 -15.65 -1.75
N PHE A 50 7.74 -15.09 -0.70
CA PHE A 50 6.73 -15.75 0.10
C PHE A 50 5.51 -16.20 -0.72
N LEU A 51 4.94 -15.30 -1.51
CA LEU A 51 3.64 -15.53 -2.16
C LEU A 51 3.73 -16.36 -3.44
N VAL A 52 4.78 -16.16 -4.24
CA VAL A 52 4.91 -16.81 -5.56
C VAL A 52 6.16 -17.67 -5.72
N GLY A 53 7.03 -17.75 -4.72
CA GLY A 53 8.19 -18.65 -4.71
C GLY A 53 9.36 -18.18 -5.60
N ILE A 54 9.35 -16.94 -6.07
CA ILE A 54 10.48 -16.36 -6.82
C ILE A 54 11.60 -16.08 -5.82
N GLU A 55 12.72 -16.79 -5.97
CA GLU A 55 13.80 -16.83 -4.98
C GLU A 55 14.51 -15.49 -4.79
N ASN A 56 14.65 -15.07 -3.53
CA ASN A 56 15.57 -14.01 -3.13
C ASN A 56 16.92 -14.63 -2.70
N ARG A 57 17.91 -14.58 -3.61
CA ARG A 57 19.23 -15.18 -3.39
C ARG A 57 19.97 -14.61 -2.19
N SER A 58 19.86 -13.31 -1.95
CA SER A 58 20.51 -12.65 -0.81
C SER A 58 19.93 -13.16 0.50
N PHE A 59 18.61 -13.27 0.60
CA PHE A 59 17.92 -13.81 1.77
C PHE A 59 18.25 -15.29 2.01
N LEU A 60 18.20 -16.10 0.95
CA LEU A 60 18.59 -17.51 1.01
C LEU A 60 20.04 -17.68 1.49
N SER A 61 20.96 -16.87 0.96
CA SER A 61 22.38 -16.92 1.33
C SER A 61 22.59 -16.51 2.79
N ALA A 62 21.92 -15.46 3.26
CA ALA A 62 21.99 -15.01 4.65
C ALA A 62 21.50 -16.10 5.63
N LEU A 63 20.38 -16.77 5.32
CA LEU A 63 19.86 -17.86 6.14
C LEU A 63 20.79 -19.07 6.14
N ASN A 64 21.31 -19.47 4.98
CA ASN A 64 22.24 -20.60 4.86
C ASN A 64 23.54 -20.34 5.63
N ALA A 65 24.09 -19.13 5.55
CA ALA A 65 25.28 -18.75 6.32
C ALA A 65 25.05 -18.88 7.82
N ALA A 66 23.91 -18.38 8.33
CA ALA A 66 23.60 -18.41 9.74
C ALA A 66 23.44 -19.84 10.29
N VAL A 67 22.71 -20.71 9.59
CA VAL A 67 22.51 -22.11 10.06
C VAL A 67 23.78 -22.96 9.91
N ALA A 68 24.63 -22.66 8.92
CA ALA A 68 25.92 -23.33 8.75
C ALA A 68 26.90 -22.98 9.87
N GLU A 69 26.90 -21.72 10.34
CA GLU A 69 27.71 -21.28 11.47
C GLU A 69 27.30 -21.96 12.79
N GLU A 70 26.00 -22.21 12.99
CA GLU A 70 25.49 -22.93 14.16
C GLU A 70 25.86 -24.42 14.17
N GLY A 71 26.07 -25.00 12.98
CA GLY A 71 26.62 -26.36 12.82
C GLY A 71 25.57 -27.49 12.75
N SER A 72 24.28 -27.21 12.93
CA SER A 72 23.23 -28.25 12.80
C SER A 72 22.79 -28.53 11.35
N LEU A 73 22.95 -27.56 10.44
CA LEU A 73 22.47 -27.66 9.04
C LEU A 73 23.46 -26.98 8.10
N THR A 74 23.68 -27.54 6.91
CA THR A 74 24.51 -26.91 5.87
C THR A 74 23.70 -25.98 4.97
N THR A 75 22.46 -26.33 4.65
CA THR A 75 21.55 -25.53 3.83
C THR A 75 20.09 -25.71 4.25
N MET A 76 19.29 -24.68 4.00
CA MET A 76 17.85 -24.68 4.22
C MET A 76 17.09 -25.05 2.93
N PRO A 77 16.09 -25.94 2.98
CA PRO A 77 15.25 -26.23 1.81
C PRO A 77 14.47 -24.99 1.34
N ASN A 78 14.35 -24.79 0.03
CA ASN A 78 13.66 -23.62 -0.54
C ASN A 78 12.22 -23.45 -0.05
N GLY A 79 11.47 -24.55 0.14
CA GLY A 79 10.10 -24.48 0.68
C GLY A 79 10.05 -23.95 2.12
N VAL A 80 11.08 -24.22 2.92
CA VAL A 80 11.23 -23.67 4.28
C VAL A 80 11.59 -22.19 4.20
N VAL A 81 12.55 -21.83 3.35
CA VAL A 81 12.98 -20.44 3.16
C VAL A 81 11.85 -19.55 2.66
N GLN A 82 10.98 -20.08 1.78
CA GLN A 82 9.77 -19.39 1.35
C GLN A 82 8.85 -19.05 2.54
N ARG A 83 8.68 -19.96 3.50
CA ARG A 83 7.91 -19.66 4.73
C ARG A 83 8.61 -18.62 5.60
N LEU A 84 9.93 -18.69 5.69
CA LEU A 84 10.73 -17.73 6.45
C LEU A 84 10.68 -16.32 5.84
N ALA A 85 10.54 -16.20 4.52
CA ALA A 85 10.29 -14.91 3.89
C ALA A 85 8.96 -14.30 4.39
N GLY A 86 7.91 -15.12 4.49
CA GLY A 86 6.63 -14.70 5.07
C GLY A 86 6.73 -14.31 6.54
N TYR A 87 7.52 -15.05 7.32
CA TYR A 87 7.83 -14.70 8.71
C TYR A 87 8.55 -13.35 8.82
N SER A 88 9.57 -13.12 7.98
CA SER A 88 10.27 -11.84 7.92
C SER A 88 9.31 -10.69 7.55
N CYS A 89 8.46 -10.84 6.54
CA CYS A 89 7.42 -9.85 6.23
C CYS A 89 6.51 -9.55 7.43
N TYR A 90 6.09 -10.59 8.15
CA TYR A 90 5.26 -10.43 9.35
C TYR A 90 6.01 -9.63 10.44
N CYS A 91 7.26 -9.99 10.76
CA CYS A 91 8.05 -9.26 11.75
C CYS A 91 8.29 -7.81 11.33
N MET A 92 8.66 -7.56 10.06
CA MET A 92 8.85 -6.20 9.53
C MET A 92 7.62 -5.32 9.75
N VAL A 93 6.40 -5.84 9.59
CA VAL A 93 5.18 -5.06 9.85
C VAL A 93 4.90 -4.90 11.35
N MET A 94 5.05 -5.98 12.11
CA MET A 94 4.53 -6.05 13.48
C MET A 94 5.49 -5.47 14.53
N GLU A 95 6.78 -5.45 14.23
CA GLU A 95 7.85 -4.98 15.10
C GLU A 95 8.36 -3.59 14.73
N GLU A 96 7.94 -3.05 13.58
CA GLU A 96 8.23 -1.67 13.20
C GLU A 96 7.61 -0.68 14.20
N ALA A 97 8.47 0.14 14.80
CA ALA A 97 8.11 1.07 15.85
C ALA A 97 7.35 2.28 15.29
N ASP A 98 7.74 2.74 14.10
CA ASP A 98 7.05 3.81 13.42
C ASP A 98 5.73 3.32 12.79
N LYS A 99 4.62 3.87 13.27
CA LYS A 99 3.28 3.42 12.84
C LYS A 99 3.01 3.70 11.36
N ARG A 100 3.62 4.76 10.81
CA ARG A 100 3.47 5.10 9.39
C ARG A 100 4.20 4.06 8.55
N ASP A 101 5.46 3.81 8.83
CA ASP A 101 6.29 2.84 8.13
C ASP A 101 5.70 1.43 8.23
N SER A 102 5.25 1.01 9.42
CA SER A 102 4.51 -0.25 9.63
C SER A 102 3.31 -0.38 8.69
N SER A 103 2.57 0.72 8.51
CA SER A 103 1.39 0.73 7.63
C SER A 103 1.71 0.76 6.14
N ILE A 104 2.82 1.37 5.74
CA ILE A 104 3.36 1.32 4.37
C ILE A 104 3.78 -0.11 4.05
N LEU A 105 4.57 -0.74 4.92
CA LEU A 105 5.01 -2.13 4.80
C LEU A 105 3.83 -3.11 4.67
N ALA A 106 2.79 -2.94 5.51
CA ALA A 106 1.58 -3.75 5.44
C ALA A 106 0.85 -3.57 4.10
N THR A 107 0.80 -2.35 3.57
CA THR A 107 0.13 -2.04 2.31
C THR A 107 0.90 -2.57 1.10
N ILE A 108 2.23 -2.44 1.10
CA ILE A 108 3.12 -3.07 0.13
C ILE A 108 2.86 -4.58 0.07
N PHE A 109 2.86 -5.25 1.23
CA PHE A 109 2.55 -6.68 1.31
C PHE A 109 1.16 -7.00 0.74
N MET A 110 0.15 -6.21 1.08
CA MET A 110 -1.22 -6.40 0.61
C MET A 110 -1.40 -6.16 -0.90
N ASN A 111 -0.63 -5.26 -1.52
CA ASN A 111 -0.63 -5.09 -2.97
C ASN A 111 -0.20 -6.40 -3.67
N PHE A 112 0.80 -7.11 -3.14
CA PHE A 112 1.24 -8.38 -3.68
C PHE A 112 0.24 -9.53 -3.49
N ILE A 113 -0.77 -9.41 -2.62
CA ILE A 113 -1.83 -10.43 -2.51
C ILE A 113 -2.59 -10.60 -3.83
N LEU A 114 -2.59 -9.58 -4.70
CA LEU A 114 -3.14 -9.71 -6.04
C LEU A 114 -2.49 -10.86 -6.83
N LEU A 115 -1.20 -11.12 -6.63
CA LEU A 115 -0.46 -12.24 -7.25
C LEU A 115 -1.09 -13.60 -6.96
N VAL A 116 -1.69 -13.74 -5.78
CA VAL A 116 -2.25 -15.01 -5.28
C VAL A 116 -3.76 -14.95 -5.10
N LYS A 117 -4.46 -13.96 -5.66
CA LYS A 117 -5.91 -13.76 -5.46
C LYS A 117 -6.74 -15.03 -5.69
N ARG A 118 -6.42 -15.83 -6.72
CA ARG A 118 -7.12 -17.11 -7.03
C ARG A 118 -6.82 -18.24 -6.04
N HIS A 119 -5.78 -18.08 -5.23
CA HIS A 119 -5.24 -19.08 -4.31
C HIS A 119 -5.07 -18.53 -2.90
N ILE A 120 -5.84 -17.49 -2.52
CA ILE A 120 -5.69 -16.81 -1.22
C ILE A 120 -5.86 -17.77 -0.04
N ASN A 121 -6.73 -18.77 -0.19
CA ASN A 121 -6.96 -19.82 0.82
C ASN A 121 -5.78 -20.80 0.97
N ARG A 122 -4.76 -20.72 0.10
CA ARG A 122 -3.54 -21.55 0.15
C ARG A 122 -2.35 -20.81 0.75
N ILE A 123 -2.51 -19.52 1.09
CA ILE A 123 -1.49 -18.79 1.82
C ILE A 123 -1.37 -19.43 3.21
N PRO A 124 -0.17 -19.85 3.62
CA PRO A 124 0.03 -20.44 4.94
C PRO A 124 -0.24 -19.42 6.04
N CYS A 125 -0.56 -19.92 7.23
CA CYS A 125 -0.67 -19.10 8.45
C CYS A 125 -1.63 -17.91 8.25
N GLY A 126 -2.76 -18.17 7.58
CA GLY A 126 -3.69 -17.13 7.15
C GLY A 126 -4.18 -16.23 8.29
N ASP A 127 -4.25 -16.74 9.52
CA ASP A 127 -4.59 -15.94 10.69
C ASP A 127 -3.49 -14.92 11.06
N LEU A 128 -2.21 -15.28 10.95
CA LEU A 128 -1.09 -14.34 11.12
C LEU A 128 -1.07 -13.29 10.00
N ILE A 129 -1.36 -13.72 8.77
CA ILE A 129 -1.48 -12.81 7.64
C ILE A 129 -2.65 -11.83 7.83
N GLN A 130 -3.76 -12.26 8.43
CA GLN A 130 -4.87 -11.36 8.80
C GLN A 130 -4.46 -10.30 9.84
N GLU A 131 -3.47 -10.57 10.69
CA GLU A 131 -2.96 -9.56 11.62
C GLU A 131 -2.27 -8.40 10.87
N ILE A 132 -1.55 -8.69 9.78
CA ILE A 132 -0.93 -7.67 8.90
C ILE A 132 -2.00 -6.73 8.33
N TYR A 133 -3.17 -7.26 7.96
CA TYR A 133 -4.26 -6.46 7.37
C TYR A 133 -4.77 -5.36 8.32
N ARG A 134 -4.65 -5.57 9.63
CA ARG A 134 -5.04 -4.57 10.65
C ARG A 134 -4.07 -3.39 10.73
N LYS A 135 -2.91 -3.49 10.06
CA LYS A 135 -1.90 -2.44 9.95
C LYS A 135 -1.97 -1.68 8.63
N HIS A 136 -2.85 -2.07 7.70
CA HIS A 136 -2.99 -1.43 6.40
C HIS A 136 -3.12 0.10 6.50
N ILE A 137 -2.59 0.84 5.51
CA ILE A 137 -2.52 2.31 5.51
C ILE A 137 -3.88 2.97 5.77
N SER A 138 -4.99 2.37 5.34
CA SER A 138 -6.34 2.88 5.63
C SER A 138 -6.67 2.98 7.12
N TYR A 139 -6.18 2.07 7.97
CA TYR A 139 -6.33 2.18 9.41
C TYR A 139 -5.45 3.29 9.98
N TYR A 140 -4.25 3.46 9.43
CA TYR A 140 -3.35 4.54 9.82
C TYR A 140 -3.96 5.91 9.50
N LEU A 141 -4.48 6.11 8.27
CA LEU A 141 -5.16 7.34 7.87
C LEU A 141 -6.30 7.70 8.83
N LYS A 142 -7.20 6.76 9.12
CA LYS A 142 -8.30 6.94 10.09
C LYS A 142 -7.81 7.29 11.50
N MET A 143 -6.65 6.78 11.89
CA MET A 143 -6.09 7.03 13.22
C MET A 143 -5.52 8.46 13.33
N ILE A 144 -4.89 8.97 12.27
CA ILE A 144 -4.19 10.26 12.28
C ILE A 144 -5.04 11.43 11.79
N ASP A 145 -5.94 11.19 10.84
CA ASP A 145 -6.85 12.18 10.32
C ASP A 145 -8.16 12.20 11.12
N ARG A 146 -8.05 12.68 12.37
CA ARG A 146 -9.19 12.79 13.31
C ARG A 146 -9.98 14.07 13.15
N LEU A 147 -9.57 14.95 12.24
CA LEU A 147 -10.28 16.20 12.00
C LEU A 147 -11.56 15.87 11.26
N ASP A 148 -12.69 16.25 11.86
CA ASP A 148 -13.98 16.18 11.17
C ASP A 148 -13.94 16.98 9.87
N ASP A 149 -14.52 16.42 8.80
CA ASP A 149 -14.69 17.06 7.50
C ASP A 149 -15.98 17.89 7.42
N ALA A 150 -16.91 17.68 8.37
CA ALA A 150 -18.04 18.56 8.64
C ALA A 150 -17.62 19.73 9.54
N GLY A 151 -16.71 20.56 9.04
CA GLY A 151 -16.23 21.73 9.75
C GLY A 151 -17.31 22.81 9.89
N ASP A 152 -17.39 23.39 11.09
CA ASP A 152 -18.12 24.62 11.39
C ASP A 152 -17.80 25.72 10.35
N LEU A 153 -18.76 25.99 9.46
CA LEU A 153 -18.63 26.96 8.38
C LEU A 153 -18.56 28.41 8.89
N THR A 154 -18.85 28.65 10.18
CA THR A 154 -18.79 30.00 10.76
C THR A 154 -17.41 30.61 10.62
N LEU A 155 -16.34 29.81 10.69
CA LEU A 155 -14.99 30.32 10.47
C LEU A 155 -14.78 30.85 9.04
N ILE A 156 -15.30 30.15 8.02
CA ILE A 156 -15.23 30.61 6.63
C ILE A 156 -16.02 31.91 6.46
N GLN A 157 -17.22 31.96 7.05
CA GLN A 157 -18.07 33.14 7.02
C GLN A 157 -17.39 34.33 7.71
N ASN A 158 -16.85 34.13 8.92
CA ASN A 158 -16.15 35.16 9.69
C ASN A 158 -14.93 35.71 8.95
N ILE A 159 -14.18 34.86 8.23
CA ILE A 159 -13.06 35.30 7.38
C ILE A 159 -13.58 36.10 6.18
N ALA A 160 -14.64 35.64 5.51
CA ALA A 160 -15.15 36.25 4.29
C ALA A 160 -15.88 37.58 4.53
N GLU A 161 -16.52 37.75 5.69
CA GLU A 161 -17.28 38.94 6.08
C GLU A 161 -16.42 39.97 6.86
N SER A 162 -15.21 39.60 7.28
CA SER A 162 -14.33 40.51 8.03
C SER A 162 -13.51 41.41 7.13
N ASP A 163 -13.57 42.73 7.40
CA ASP A 163 -12.69 43.74 6.78
C ASP A 163 -11.21 43.58 7.19
N ASP A 164 -10.94 42.93 8.34
CA ASP A 164 -9.60 42.55 8.81
C ASP A 164 -9.62 41.12 9.35
N SER A 165 -9.66 40.14 8.44
CA SER A 165 -9.70 38.71 8.79
C SER A 165 -8.53 38.25 9.67
N LEU A 166 -7.39 38.94 9.64
CA LEU A 166 -6.24 38.63 10.50
C LEU A 166 -6.46 39.04 11.96
N SER A 167 -7.29 40.05 12.23
CA SER A 167 -7.67 40.43 13.60
C SER A 167 -8.44 39.33 14.31
N TYR A 168 -9.37 38.66 13.61
CA TYR A 168 -10.13 37.52 14.15
C TYR A 168 -9.21 36.39 14.65
N PHE A 169 -8.10 36.14 13.96
CA PHE A 169 -7.11 35.16 14.42
C PHE A 169 -6.27 35.66 15.59
N LYS A 170 -6.01 36.96 15.71
CA LYS A 170 -5.28 37.55 16.85
C LYS A 170 -6.12 37.58 18.12
N ASP A 171 -7.44 37.65 17.99
CA ASP A 171 -8.40 37.68 19.09
C ASP A 171 -8.75 36.27 19.61
N LEU A 172 -8.30 35.21 18.94
CA LEU A 172 -8.35 33.85 19.48
C LEU A 172 -7.26 33.72 20.56
N GLU A 173 -7.68 33.64 21.82
CA GLU A 173 -6.77 33.54 22.98
C GLU A 173 -6.10 32.15 23.12
N ASP A 174 -6.57 31.14 22.38
CA ASP A 174 -6.11 29.75 22.46
C ASP A 174 -5.45 29.30 21.13
N ASP A 175 -4.12 29.17 21.16
CA ASP A 175 -3.30 28.73 20.02
C ASP A 175 -3.69 27.32 19.53
N ASP A 176 -4.17 26.43 20.41
CA ASP A 176 -4.56 25.06 20.04
C ASP A 176 -5.89 25.06 19.25
N ASP A 177 -6.85 25.90 19.64
CA ASP A 177 -8.11 26.06 18.90
C ASP A 177 -7.86 26.70 17.53
N MET A 178 -6.93 27.65 17.45
CA MET A 178 -6.51 28.26 16.18
C MET A 178 -5.89 27.23 15.23
N ASP A 179 -4.96 26.39 15.71
CA ASP A 179 -4.32 25.35 14.92
C ASP A 179 -5.33 24.34 14.38
N VAL A 180 -6.29 23.89 15.20
CA VAL A 180 -7.37 22.99 14.76
C VAL A 180 -8.22 23.63 13.67
N LYS A 181 -8.61 24.89 13.84
CA LYS A 181 -9.41 25.66 12.88
C LYS A 181 -8.70 25.80 11.53
N LEU A 182 -7.41 26.15 11.54
CA LEU A 182 -6.60 26.27 10.31
C LEU A 182 -6.43 24.93 9.60
N LYS A 183 -6.17 23.85 10.34
CA LYS A 183 -6.07 22.50 9.77
C LYS A 183 -7.39 22.04 9.14
N LYS A 184 -8.54 22.33 9.76
CA LYS A 184 -9.87 22.07 9.19
C LYS A 184 -10.11 22.83 7.88
N LEU A 185 -9.73 24.11 7.82
CA LEU A 185 -9.82 24.90 6.59
C LEU A 185 -8.95 24.31 5.47
N ALA A 186 -7.70 23.95 5.78
CA ALA A 186 -6.80 23.34 4.82
C ALA A 186 -7.33 22.00 4.29
N LYS A 187 -7.85 21.14 5.18
CA LYS A 187 -8.49 19.87 4.80
C LYS A 187 -9.73 20.09 3.93
N SER A 188 -10.62 21.00 4.33
CA SER A 188 -11.85 21.32 3.59
C SER A 188 -11.54 21.87 2.19
N SER A 189 -10.55 22.77 2.08
CA SER A 189 -10.09 23.28 0.79
C SER A 189 -9.51 22.18 -0.08
N ALA A 190 -8.74 21.25 0.48
CA ALA A 190 -8.20 20.12 -0.26
C ALA A 190 -9.32 19.20 -0.75
N PHE A 191 -10.29 18.87 0.11
CA PHE A 191 -11.44 18.00 -0.23
C PHE A 191 -12.31 18.62 -1.32
N TYR A 192 -12.54 19.94 -1.28
CA TYR A 192 -13.25 20.65 -2.33
C TYR A 192 -12.54 20.54 -3.69
N GLU A 193 -11.22 20.74 -3.72
CA GLU A 193 -10.43 20.55 -4.94
C GLU A 193 -10.47 19.10 -5.44
N TYR A 194 -10.44 18.12 -4.53
CA TYR A 194 -10.57 16.71 -4.87
C TYR A 194 -11.95 16.42 -5.47
N GLN A 195 -13.04 16.88 -4.85
CA GLN A 195 -14.40 16.70 -5.36
C GLN A 195 -14.59 17.31 -6.76
N LYS A 196 -13.96 18.45 -7.07
CA LYS A 196 -13.98 19.00 -8.44
C LYS A 196 -13.42 18.02 -9.48
N ILE A 197 -12.42 17.24 -9.12
CA ILE A 197 -11.85 16.20 -10.01
C ILE A 197 -12.90 15.12 -10.25
N PHE A 198 -13.53 14.61 -9.20
CA PHE A 198 -14.58 13.58 -9.29
C PHE A 198 -15.90 14.10 -9.88
N ASN A 199 -16.10 15.42 -10.02
CA ASN A 199 -17.27 16.01 -10.65
C ASN A 199 -16.99 16.57 -12.05
N ASN A 200 -15.81 16.30 -12.61
CA ASN A 200 -15.43 16.83 -13.91
C ASN A 200 -16.23 16.18 -15.05
N LYS A 201 -16.95 17.01 -15.82
CA LYS A 201 -17.76 16.59 -16.97
C LYS A 201 -16.93 15.95 -18.10
N ASP A 202 -15.68 16.33 -18.26
CA ASP A 202 -14.78 15.75 -19.27
C ASP A 202 -14.44 14.28 -18.96
N LEU A 203 -14.57 13.85 -17.69
CA LEU A 203 -14.39 12.44 -17.32
C LEU A 203 -15.64 11.61 -17.63
N GLN A 204 -16.82 12.24 -17.66
CA GLN A 204 -18.09 11.55 -17.91
C GLN A 204 -18.21 11.03 -19.34
N VAL A 205 -17.51 11.64 -20.30
CA VAL A 205 -17.52 11.23 -21.71
C VAL A 205 -16.61 10.01 -22.01
N ILE A 206 -15.79 9.58 -21.05
CA ILE A 206 -14.92 8.40 -21.21
C ILE A 206 -15.79 7.14 -21.17
N SER A 207 -15.81 6.38 -22.27
CA SER A 207 -16.67 5.19 -22.41
C SER A 207 -16.19 3.97 -21.64
N ASP A 208 -14.88 3.77 -21.47
CA ASP A 208 -14.35 2.65 -20.71
C ASP A 208 -14.29 3.01 -19.21
N PRO A 209 -15.08 2.34 -18.34
CA PRO A 209 -15.13 2.69 -16.92
C PRO A 209 -13.78 2.48 -16.22
N PHE A 210 -12.94 1.53 -16.67
CA PHE A 210 -11.61 1.32 -16.09
C PHE A 210 -10.66 2.46 -16.43
N VAL A 211 -10.72 2.97 -17.67
CA VAL A 211 -9.96 4.16 -18.09
C VAL A 211 -10.44 5.40 -17.34
N LYS A 212 -11.76 5.55 -17.19
CA LYS A 212 -12.38 6.65 -16.44
C LYS A 212 -11.87 6.69 -14.99
N VAL A 213 -11.94 5.56 -14.27
CA VAL A 213 -11.41 5.44 -12.90
C VAL A 213 -9.91 5.71 -12.86
N PHE A 214 -9.14 5.16 -13.80
CA PHE A 214 -7.69 5.34 -13.86
C PHE A 214 -7.29 6.81 -14.01
N ILE A 215 -7.84 7.51 -15.00
CA ILE A 215 -7.53 8.92 -15.25
C ILE A 215 -7.95 9.78 -14.05
N THR A 216 -9.11 9.49 -13.46
CA THR A 216 -9.61 10.19 -12.28
C THR A 216 -8.62 10.06 -11.12
N LEU A 217 -8.26 8.83 -10.74
CA LEU A 217 -7.40 8.58 -9.59
C LEU A 217 -5.96 9.08 -9.82
N CYS A 218 -5.41 8.98 -11.04
CA CYS A 218 -4.12 9.59 -11.34
C CYS A 218 -4.17 11.13 -11.28
N THR A 219 -5.27 11.75 -11.72
CA THR A 219 -5.46 13.21 -11.62
C THR A 219 -5.58 13.63 -10.16
N PHE A 220 -6.34 12.87 -9.36
CA PHE A 220 -6.44 13.03 -7.92
C PHE A 220 -5.07 12.94 -7.23
N LYS A 221 -4.29 11.87 -7.50
CA LYS A 221 -2.91 11.72 -6.97
C LYS A 221 -2.06 12.95 -7.26
N ASN A 222 -2.06 13.45 -8.49
CA ASN A 222 -1.26 14.61 -8.89
C ASN A 222 -1.68 15.92 -8.20
N ARG A 223 -2.90 15.98 -7.66
CA ARG A 223 -3.41 17.12 -6.88
C ARG A 223 -3.31 16.91 -5.37
N MET A 224 -2.97 15.71 -4.92
CA MET A 224 -2.85 15.36 -3.51
C MET A 224 -1.56 15.94 -2.92
N LYS A 225 -1.68 17.13 -2.32
CA LYS A 225 -0.57 17.83 -1.66
C LYS A 225 -0.19 17.20 -0.31
N TYR A 226 -1.16 16.61 0.38
CA TYR A 226 -0.96 15.92 1.64
C TYR A 226 -1.57 14.52 1.54
N CYS A 227 -0.73 13.49 1.65
CA CYS A 227 -1.13 12.09 1.40
C CYS A 227 -1.96 11.47 2.53
N TYR A 228 -2.04 12.14 3.67
CA TYR A 228 -2.53 11.53 4.91
C TYR A 228 -3.95 11.95 5.30
N TYR A 229 -4.66 12.63 4.40
CA TYR A 229 -6.09 12.83 4.60
C TYR A 229 -6.87 11.56 4.25
N ASP A 230 -7.79 11.15 5.12
CA ASP A 230 -8.73 10.05 4.92
C ASP A 230 -9.88 10.50 4.01
N PHE A 231 -9.56 10.80 2.75
CA PHE A 231 -10.56 11.18 1.77
C PHE A 231 -11.41 9.96 1.37
N PRO A 232 -12.76 10.06 1.31
CA PRO A 232 -13.67 8.97 0.93
C PRO A 232 -13.62 8.69 -0.60
N PHE A 233 -12.44 8.30 -1.09
CA PHE A 233 -12.15 8.12 -2.52
C PHE A 233 -13.05 7.08 -3.18
N TYR A 234 -13.42 6.03 -2.44
CA TYR A 234 -14.20 4.93 -2.97
C TYR A 234 -15.60 5.41 -3.35
N ASP A 235 -16.30 6.08 -2.43
CA ASP A 235 -17.64 6.61 -2.69
C ASP A 235 -17.61 7.68 -3.77
N ALA A 236 -16.62 8.59 -3.72
CA ALA A 236 -16.43 9.61 -4.76
C ALA A 236 -16.22 8.99 -6.15
N THR A 237 -15.48 7.87 -6.23
CA THR A 237 -15.22 7.15 -7.48
C THR A 237 -16.43 6.34 -7.94
N MET A 238 -17.19 5.74 -7.03
CA MET A 238 -18.41 5.00 -7.39
C MET A 238 -19.51 5.92 -7.91
N ASN A 239 -19.59 7.15 -7.40
CA ASN A 239 -20.53 8.17 -7.89
C ASN A 239 -20.22 8.67 -9.31
N LEU A 240 -19.01 8.42 -9.84
CA LEU A 240 -18.66 8.69 -11.23
C LEU A 240 -19.27 7.70 -12.23
N LEU A 241 -19.71 6.54 -11.74
CA LEU A 241 -20.10 5.41 -12.57
C LEU A 241 -21.62 5.24 -12.56
N SER A 242 -22.18 4.94 -13.72
CA SER A 242 -23.54 4.41 -13.79
C SER A 242 -23.63 3.04 -13.11
N GLU A 243 -24.85 2.62 -12.77
CA GLU A 243 -25.09 1.32 -12.13
C GLU A 243 -24.53 0.16 -12.98
N GLU A 244 -24.69 0.22 -14.30
CA GLU A 244 -24.18 -0.80 -15.21
C GLU A 244 -22.65 -0.78 -15.31
N GLU A 245 -22.03 0.40 -15.39
CA GLU A 245 -20.57 0.52 -15.33
C GLU A 245 -20.00 -0.09 -14.04
N SER A 246 -20.69 0.12 -12.90
CA SER A 246 -20.28 -0.38 -11.58
C SER A 246 -20.26 -1.92 -11.47
N LYS A 247 -20.95 -2.62 -12.38
CA LYS A 247 -21.01 -4.10 -12.45
C LYS A 247 -19.96 -4.68 -13.41
N THR A 248 -19.24 -3.83 -14.14
CA THR A 248 -18.29 -4.28 -15.18
C THR A 248 -17.12 -5.06 -14.59
N ARG A 249 -16.71 -6.11 -15.30
CA ARG A 249 -15.55 -6.94 -14.97
C ARG A 249 -14.67 -7.14 -16.20
N LYS A 250 -13.35 -7.01 -16.04
CA LYS A 250 -12.35 -7.25 -17.09
C LYS A 250 -11.16 -8.04 -16.55
N SER A 251 -10.46 -8.75 -17.42
CA SER A 251 -9.15 -9.30 -17.06
C SER A 251 -8.14 -8.17 -16.91
N ILE A 252 -7.14 -8.35 -16.04
CA ILE A 252 -6.05 -7.38 -15.86
C ILE A 252 -5.38 -7.08 -17.20
N GLN A 253 -5.19 -8.08 -18.07
CA GLN A 253 -4.70 -7.87 -19.43
C GLN A 253 -5.52 -6.84 -20.21
N LYS A 254 -6.85 -7.01 -20.27
CA LYS A 254 -7.72 -6.09 -21.01
C LYS A 254 -7.78 -4.70 -20.36
N ILE A 255 -7.70 -4.65 -19.03
CA ILE A 255 -7.61 -3.39 -18.30
C ILE A 255 -6.33 -2.66 -18.73
N THR A 256 -5.17 -3.28 -18.57
CA THR A 256 -3.88 -2.63 -18.84
C THR A 256 -3.70 -2.28 -20.31
N GLU A 257 -4.21 -3.09 -21.24
CA GLU A 257 -4.31 -2.75 -22.67
C GLU A 257 -5.12 -1.45 -22.90
N SER A 258 -6.27 -1.28 -22.24
CA SER A 258 -7.04 -0.03 -22.29
C SER A 258 -6.30 1.16 -21.66
N LEU A 259 -5.46 0.93 -20.63
CA LEU A 259 -4.76 2.00 -19.91
C LEU A 259 -3.49 2.49 -20.62
N LYS A 260 -2.83 1.63 -21.41
CA LYS A 260 -1.54 1.93 -22.08
C LYS A 260 -1.48 3.29 -22.80
N PRO A 261 -2.51 3.72 -23.58
CA PRO A 261 -2.47 5.01 -24.26
C PRO A 261 -2.37 6.22 -23.32
N TYR A 262 -2.81 6.05 -22.07
CA TYR A 262 -2.84 7.11 -21.05
C TYR A 262 -1.67 7.00 -20.07
N ALA A 263 -1.10 5.80 -19.90
CA ALA A 263 -0.07 5.51 -18.91
C ALA A 263 1.12 6.48 -19.01
N THR A 264 1.66 6.75 -20.21
CA THR A 264 2.80 7.66 -20.41
C THR A 264 2.54 9.08 -19.92
N LYS A 265 1.29 9.54 -19.98
CA LYS A 265 0.91 10.89 -19.52
C LYS A 265 0.78 10.95 -17.99
N TYR A 266 0.24 9.91 -17.37
CA TYR A 266 -0.16 9.93 -15.96
C TYR A 266 0.82 9.22 -15.03
N ILE A 267 1.62 8.29 -15.54
CA ILE A 267 2.59 7.47 -14.80
C ILE A 267 3.99 7.71 -15.37
N LYS A 268 4.67 8.76 -14.89
CA LYS A 268 6.05 9.06 -15.30
C LYS A 268 7.01 8.11 -14.58
N ASP A 269 7.14 8.30 -13.28
CA ASP A 269 8.05 7.57 -12.41
C ASP A 269 7.23 6.75 -11.40
N LEU A 270 7.69 5.53 -11.14
CA LEU A 270 7.14 4.64 -10.12
C LEU A 270 8.19 4.45 -9.04
N TYR A 271 7.78 4.57 -7.79
CA TYR A 271 8.67 4.49 -6.63
C TYR A 271 8.50 3.20 -5.84
N SER A 272 7.46 2.41 -6.12
CA SER A 272 7.24 1.08 -5.53
C SER A 272 7.18 -0.01 -6.60
N ASN A 273 7.88 -1.12 -6.40
CA ASN A 273 7.66 -2.33 -7.20
C ASN A 273 6.35 -3.04 -6.83
N SER A 274 5.74 -2.72 -5.69
CA SER A 274 4.40 -3.22 -5.32
C SER A 274 3.26 -2.63 -6.15
N SER A 275 3.53 -1.61 -6.97
CA SER A 275 2.58 -0.97 -7.88
C SER A 275 2.28 -1.82 -9.14
N LEU A 276 1.77 -3.04 -8.94
CA LEU A 276 1.62 -4.07 -9.98
C LEU A 276 0.76 -3.63 -11.17
N LEU A 277 -0.40 -3.02 -10.92
CA LEU A 277 -1.29 -2.55 -11.99
C LEU A 277 -0.68 -1.38 -12.75
N LEU A 278 -0.01 -0.45 -12.05
CA LEU A 278 0.67 0.69 -12.68
C LEU A 278 1.84 0.24 -13.55
N ARG A 279 2.66 -0.71 -13.09
CA ARG A 279 3.76 -1.32 -13.84
C ARG A 279 3.27 -1.99 -15.12
N LEU A 280 2.22 -2.80 -15.02
CA LEU A 280 1.57 -3.41 -16.18
C LEU A 280 0.98 -2.38 -17.15
N ALA A 281 0.37 -1.30 -16.65
CA ALA A 281 -0.14 -0.22 -17.49
C ALA A 281 0.96 0.51 -18.26
N LYS A 282 2.17 0.65 -17.66
CA LYS A 282 3.38 1.13 -18.36
C LYS A 282 3.95 0.14 -19.37
N GLY A 283 3.42 -1.07 -19.45
CA GLY A 283 3.85 -2.10 -20.39
C GLY A 283 5.01 -2.96 -19.90
N GLU A 284 5.26 -3.01 -18.60
CA GLU A 284 6.24 -3.93 -18.02
C GLU A 284 5.79 -5.39 -18.16
N THR A 285 6.74 -6.29 -18.44
CA THR A 285 6.46 -7.70 -18.81
C THR A 285 7.27 -8.73 -18.00
N ASP A 286 7.51 -8.47 -16.71
CA ASP A 286 8.16 -9.45 -15.82
C ASP A 286 7.33 -10.73 -15.63
N THR A 287 8.02 -11.85 -15.39
CA THR A 287 7.42 -13.19 -15.19
C THR A 287 6.38 -13.20 -14.06
N CYS A 288 6.62 -12.47 -12.98
CA CYS A 288 5.68 -12.32 -11.86
C CYS A 288 4.39 -11.62 -12.29
N LEU A 289 4.51 -10.55 -13.08
CA LEU A 289 3.36 -9.77 -13.58
C LEU A 289 2.54 -10.54 -14.62
N ASN A 290 3.18 -11.37 -15.43
CA ASN A 290 2.48 -12.20 -16.42
C ASN A 290 1.47 -13.18 -15.77
N ASN A 291 1.75 -13.64 -14.56
CA ASN A 291 0.88 -14.57 -13.82
C ASN A 291 -0.47 -13.94 -13.41
N ILE A 292 -0.57 -12.61 -13.32
CA ILE A 292 -1.81 -11.93 -12.94
C ILE A 292 -2.67 -11.46 -14.11
N LEU A 293 -2.16 -11.51 -15.34
CA LEU A 293 -2.87 -11.00 -16.53
C LEU A 293 -4.27 -11.61 -16.73
N ALA A 294 -4.42 -12.90 -16.41
CA ALA A 294 -5.68 -13.61 -16.52
C ALA A 294 -6.67 -13.34 -15.37
N ILE A 295 -6.23 -12.73 -14.26
CA ILE A 295 -7.09 -12.39 -13.13
C ILE A 295 -8.15 -11.41 -13.59
N GLN A 296 -9.40 -11.65 -13.19
CA GLN A 296 -10.48 -10.72 -13.44
C GLN A 296 -10.69 -9.83 -12.22
N LEU A 297 -10.82 -8.53 -12.47
CA LEU A 297 -11.20 -7.54 -11.47
C LEU A 297 -12.53 -6.94 -11.89
N ASN A 298 -13.45 -6.82 -10.93
CA ASN A 298 -14.54 -5.88 -11.08
C ASN A 298 -14.03 -4.45 -10.86
N ILE A 299 -14.80 -3.45 -11.30
CA ILE A 299 -14.36 -2.05 -11.24
C ILE A 299 -14.12 -1.56 -9.80
N LYS A 300 -14.84 -2.09 -8.81
CA LYS A 300 -14.67 -1.76 -7.38
C LYS A 300 -13.33 -2.26 -6.86
N GLU A 301 -12.99 -3.52 -7.16
CA GLU A 301 -11.69 -4.10 -6.81
C GLU A 301 -10.56 -3.32 -7.49
N PHE A 302 -10.70 -3.03 -8.77
CA PHE A 302 -9.71 -2.25 -9.52
C PHE A 302 -9.49 -0.87 -8.90
N CYS A 303 -10.57 -0.15 -8.54
CA CYS A 303 -10.50 1.14 -7.89
C CYS A 303 -9.70 1.09 -6.58
N VAL A 304 -9.97 0.09 -5.73
CA VAL A 304 -9.29 -0.07 -4.44
C VAL A 304 -7.81 -0.39 -4.62
N TYR A 305 -7.46 -1.36 -5.47
CA TYR A 305 -6.06 -1.69 -5.74
C TYR A 305 -5.30 -0.49 -6.32
N LEU A 306 -5.87 0.15 -7.34
CA LEU A 306 -5.23 1.28 -8.00
C LEU A 306 -5.02 2.46 -7.04
N TYR A 307 -5.99 2.77 -6.18
CA TYR A 307 -5.86 3.86 -5.22
C TYR A 307 -4.71 3.62 -4.25
N TYR A 308 -4.61 2.43 -3.65
CA TYR A 308 -3.55 2.14 -2.68
C TYR A 308 -2.18 1.99 -3.33
N GLU A 309 -2.08 1.46 -4.56
CA GLU A 309 -0.84 1.53 -5.34
C GLU A 309 -0.41 2.99 -5.56
N LEU A 310 -1.30 3.86 -6.04
CA LEU A 310 -1.00 5.28 -6.28
C LEU A 310 -0.63 6.03 -4.99
N LEU A 311 -1.28 5.72 -3.86
CA LEU A 311 -1.02 6.33 -2.56
C LEU A 311 0.37 5.97 -2.06
N ILE A 312 0.73 4.68 -2.08
CA ILE A 312 2.06 4.21 -1.65
C ILE A 312 3.14 4.82 -2.54
N ASP A 313 2.95 4.82 -3.85
CA ASP A 313 3.87 5.45 -4.78
C ASP A 313 4.08 6.94 -4.48
N ASN A 314 3.03 7.66 -4.06
CA ASN A 314 3.13 9.08 -3.73
C ASN A 314 3.80 9.33 -2.38
N ILE A 315 3.55 8.45 -1.40
CA ILE A 315 4.21 8.52 -0.08
C ILE A 315 5.70 8.23 -0.22
N LEU A 316 6.07 7.14 -0.91
CA LEU A 316 7.46 6.78 -1.13
C LEU A 316 8.22 7.84 -1.92
N LYS A 317 7.58 8.44 -2.93
CA LYS A 317 8.13 9.62 -3.60
C LYS A 317 8.51 10.74 -2.61
N GLN A 318 7.64 11.08 -1.67
CA GLN A 318 7.92 12.11 -0.67
C GLN A 318 9.02 11.71 0.31
N VAL A 319 9.15 10.41 0.61
CA VAL A 319 10.22 9.89 1.47
C VAL A 319 11.56 10.01 0.75
N TYR A 320 11.66 9.56 -0.50
CA TYR A 320 12.94 9.55 -1.22
C TYR A 320 13.33 10.90 -1.85
N ASP A 321 12.36 11.73 -2.26
CA ASP A 321 12.65 13.10 -2.77
C ASP A 321 12.77 14.13 -1.63
N GLY A 322 12.40 13.76 -0.39
CA GLY A 322 12.46 14.60 0.81
C GLY A 322 13.78 14.52 1.58
N GLU A 323 14.72 13.71 1.10
CA GLU A 323 16.14 13.66 1.47
C GLU A 323 16.99 14.46 0.47
#